data_AF-W5NQV0-F1
#
_entry.id   AF-W5NQV0-F1
#
_cell.length_a   1.000
_cell.length_b   1.000
_cell.length_c   1.000
_cell.angle_alpha   90.00
_cell.angle_beta   90.00
_cell.angle_gamma   90.00
#
_symmetry.space_group_name_H-M   'P 1'
#
loop_
_entity.id
_entity.type
_entity.pdbx_description
1 polymer ?
#
loop_
_entity_poly.entity_id
_entity_poly.type
_entity_poly.pdbx_seq_one_letter_code
_entity_poly.pdbx_strand_id
1 'polypeptide(L)'
;LLALGVPESAWVYRVFTVINLLVLSFIIVSGFINGDLHNWKLTEQDYALAAAVFSYSLGPPGAGGFVPFDFEGVLRGAATCFYAFVGFAAIAARGNVVTPQRSISLISLLMCFLAYFAVSAALTLMVPYYQIHHHSPLPEAFLHVGWGPARYVVAVGVLCA
;
A
#
# COMPACT_ATOMS: atom_id res chain seq x y z
N LEU A 1 5.16 -13.84 -24.05
CA LEU A 1 3.87 -13.12 -24.17
C LEU A 1 3.56 -12.58 -25.59
N LEU A 2 4.54 -12.49 -26.50
CA LEU A 2 4.28 -12.14 -27.92
C LEU A 2 4.02 -13.34 -28.86
N ALA A 3 4.12 -14.59 -28.36
CA ALA A 3 4.02 -15.81 -29.19
C ALA A 3 2.65 -16.52 -29.14
N LEU A 4 1.75 -16.12 -28.22
CA LEU A 4 0.42 -16.70 -28.10
C LEU A 4 -0.62 -15.62 -28.38
N GLY A 5 -0.88 -15.40 -29.67
CA GLY A 5 -2.03 -14.64 -30.14
C GLY A 5 -3.33 -15.37 -29.82
N VAL A 6 -3.81 -15.25 -28.59
CA VAL A 6 -5.15 -15.72 -28.20
C VAL A 6 -5.90 -14.59 -27.48
N PRO A 7 -7.15 -14.29 -27.87
CA PRO A 7 -8.02 -13.34 -27.15
C PRO A 7 -8.36 -13.78 -25.72
N GLU A 8 -7.95 -14.97 -25.29
CA GLU A 8 -8.10 -15.48 -23.92
C GLU A 8 -7.26 -14.72 -22.88
N SER A 9 -6.15 -14.09 -23.28
CA SER A 9 -5.28 -13.34 -22.35
C SER A 9 -5.94 -12.11 -21.74
N ALA A 10 -6.86 -11.46 -22.48
CA ALA A 10 -7.60 -10.30 -21.99
C ALA A 10 -8.63 -10.67 -20.92
N TRP A 11 -9.20 -11.87 -20.98
CA TRP A 11 -10.15 -12.34 -19.97
C TRP A 11 -9.44 -12.64 -18.64
N VAL A 12 -8.28 -13.33 -18.70
CA VAL A 12 -7.45 -13.62 -17.53
C VAL A 12 -7.02 -12.33 -16.81
N TYR A 13 -6.54 -11.34 -17.56
CA TYR A 13 -6.15 -10.05 -16.98
C TYR A 13 -7.33 -9.31 -16.31
N ARG A 14 -8.52 -9.37 -16.91
CA ARG A 14 -9.74 -8.79 -16.30
C ARG A 14 -10.10 -9.48 -15.00
N VAL A 15 -10.05 -10.81 -14.96
CA VAL A 15 -10.33 -11.59 -13.73
C VAL A 15 -9.33 -11.24 -12.63
N PHE A 16 -8.03 -11.23 -12.94
CA PHE A 16 -6.99 -10.85 -11.96
C PHE A 16 -7.17 -9.41 -11.47
N THR A 17 -7.52 -8.48 -12.35
CA THR A 17 -7.79 -7.09 -11.96
C THR A 17 -8.99 -6.99 -11.01
N VAL A 18 -10.08 -7.72 -11.27
CA VAL A 18 -11.25 -7.76 -10.38
C VAL A 18 -10.89 -8.35 -9.01
N ILE A 19 -10.13 -9.44 -8.98
CA ILE A 19 -9.65 -10.04 -7.73
C ILE A 19 -8.81 -9.04 -6.94
N ASN A 20 -7.89 -8.32 -7.58
CA ASN A 20 -7.08 -7.30 -6.93
C ASN A 20 -7.91 -6.16 -6.35
N LEU A 21 -8.90 -5.66 -7.10
CA LEU A 21 -9.81 -4.62 -6.60
C LEU A 21 -10.63 -5.12 -5.40
N LEU A 22 -11.08 -6.38 -5.42
CA LEU A 22 -11.78 -6.98 -4.28
C LEU A 22 -10.87 -7.09 -3.06
N VAL A 23 -9.63 -7.58 -3.23
CA VAL A 23 -8.67 -7.68 -2.14
C VAL A 23 -8.32 -6.30 -1.57
N LEU A 24 -8.09 -5.30 -2.42
CA LEU A 24 -7.85 -3.92 -1.97
C LEU A 24 -9.03 -3.37 -1.19
N SER A 25 -10.26 -3.57 -1.68
CA SER A 25 -11.46 -3.13 -0.95
C SER A 25 -11.60 -3.83 0.40
N PHE A 26 -11.28 -5.11 0.47
CA PHE A 26 -11.28 -5.89 1.71
C PHE A 26 -10.24 -5.36 2.69
N ILE A 27 -9.02 -5.06 2.23
CA ILE A 27 -7.96 -4.47 3.05
C ILE A 27 -8.40 -3.13 3.63
N ILE A 28 -8.97 -2.26 2.80
CA ILE A 28 -9.47 -0.95 3.23
C ILE A 28 -10.53 -1.13 4.31
N VAL A 29 -11.58 -1.91 4.06
CA VAL A 29 -12.70 -2.09 4.99
C VAL A 29 -12.23 -2.73 6.31
N SER A 30 -11.43 -3.79 6.24
CA SER A 30 -10.92 -4.46 7.43
C SER A 30 -9.94 -3.59 8.22
N GLY A 31 -9.14 -2.76 7.55
CA GLY A 31 -8.24 -1.78 8.17
C GLY A 31 -8.97 -0.68 8.93
N PHE A 32 -10.10 -0.20 8.40
CA PHE A 32 -10.93 0.77 9.12
C PHE A 32 -11.74 0.15 10.26
N ILE A 33 -12.15 -1.12 10.17
CA ILE A 33 -12.92 -1.80 11.23
C ILE A 33 -12.02 -2.25 12.39
N ASN A 34 -10.86 -2.83 12.08
CA ASN A 34 -9.95 -3.38 13.09
C ASN A 34 -8.79 -2.45 13.43
N GLY A 35 -8.70 -1.29 12.78
CA GLY A 35 -7.64 -0.33 13.04
C GLY A 35 -7.88 0.44 14.33
N ASP A 36 -6.81 0.70 15.05
CA ASP A 36 -6.83 1.46 16.28
C ASP A 36 -6.33 2.88 16.02
N LEU A 37 -7.15 3.90 16.32
CA LEU A 37 -6.73 5.30 16.23
C LEU A 37 -5.57 5.63 17.18
N HIS A 38 -5.32 4.80 18.20
CA HIS A 38 -4.16 4.95 19.09
C HIS A 38 -2.84 4.83 18.32
N ASN A 39 -2.79 4.02 17.25
CA ASN A 39 -1.60 3.90 16.39
C ASN A 39 -1.24 5.21 15.66
N TRP A 40 -2.15 6.18 15.57
CA TRP A 40 -1.84 7.52 15.02
C TRP A 40 -1.41 8.53 16.08
N LYS A 41 -1.56 8.20 17.37
CA LYS A 41 -1.15 9.03 18.51
C LYS A 41 -0.03 8.38 19.31
N LEU A 42 0.88 7.71 18.61
CA LEU A 42 2.04 7.07 19.23
C LEU A 42 2.91 8.12 19.92
N THR A 43 3.22 7.85 21.19
CA THR A 43 4.09 8.71 22.01
C THR A 43 5.50 8.11 22.02
N GLU A 44 6.52 8.91 22.31
CA GLU A 44 7.91 8.43 22.44
C GLU A 44 8.06 7.29 23.48
N GLN A 45 7.16 7.24 24.47
CA GLN A 45 7.12 6.18 25.49
C GLN A 45 6.75 4.81 24.89
N ASP A 46 5.79 4.77 23.96
CA ASP A 46 5.37 3.54 23.28
C ASP A 46 6.49 3.00 22.40
N TYR A 47 7.25 3.91 21.77
CA TYR A 47 8.44 3.58 20.99
C TYR A 47 9.55 2.99 21.88
N ALA A 48 9.83 3.62 23.03
CA ALA A 48 10.84 3.13 23.97
C ALA A 48 10.48 1.76 24.55
N LEU A 49 9.20 1.53 24.85
CA LEU A 49 8.70 0.24 25.30
C LEU A 49 8.82 -0.82 24.19
N ALA A 50 8.43 -0.50 22.96
CA ALA A 50 8.59 -1.39 21.82
C ALA A 50 10.07 -1.72 21.58
N ALA A 51 10.96 -0.73 21.61
CA ALA A 51 12.41 -0.95 21.47
C ALA A 51 13.03 -1.78 22.60
N ALA A 52 12.45 -1.74 23.81
CA ALA A 52 12.88 -2.57 24.92
C ALA A 52 12.37 -4.02 24.81
N VAL A 53 11.20 -4.23 24.20
CA VAL A 53 10.59 -5.56 24.01
C VAL A 53 11.15 -6.26 22.77
N PHE A 54 11.37 -5.52 21.69
CA PHE A 54 11.87 -6.06 20.42
C PHE A 54 13.39 -5.84 20.33
N SER A 55 14.17 -6.91 20.31
CA SER A 55 15.65 -6.89 20.31
C SER A 55 16.29 -6.42 18.98
N TYR A 56 15.57 -5.68 18.13
CA TYR A 56 16.07 -5.13 16.87
C TYR A 56 15.83 -3.61 16.83
N SER A 57 16.73 -2.86 16.17
CA SER A 57 16.62 -1.41 16.07
C SER A 57 15.41 -1.03 15.21
N LEU A 58 14.38 -0.40 15.81
CA LEU A 58 13.16 0.04 15.12
C LEU A 58 13.32 1.37 14.34
N GLY A 59 14.56 1.84 14.18
CA GLY A 59 14.89 3.08 13.47
C GLY A 59 15.06 4.29 14.41
N PRO A 60 15.02 5.52 13.88
CA PRO A 60 14.96 6.72 14.72
C PRO A 60 13.54 6.91 15.28
N PRO A 61 13.38 7.28 16.58
CA PRO A 61 12.08 7.67 17.12
C PRO A 61 11.57 8.91 16.36
N GLY A 62 10.35 8.82 15.83
CA GLY A 62 9.68 9.99 15.29
C GLY A 62 9.00 10.81 16.39
N ALA A 63 8.69 12.08 16.10
CA ALA A 63 8.03 13.02 17.02
C ALA A 63 6.59 12.63 17.42
N GLY A 64 6.09 11.48 16.94
CA GLY A 64 4.71 11.03 17.12
C GLY A 64 3.72 11.75 16.21
N GLY A 65 2.46 11.30 16.22
CA GLY A 65 1.39 11.88 15.41
C GLY A 65 1.36 11.43 13.94
N PHE A 66 0.66 12.19 13.08
CA PHE A 66 0.44 11.87 11.67
C PHE A 66 1.71 12.01 10.80
N VAL A 67 2.65 12.87 11.21
CA VAL A 67 3.91 13.15 10.49
C VAL A 67 5.10 12.97 11.44
N PRO A 68 5.45 11.71 11.80
CA PRO A 68 6.46 11.42 12.81
C PRO A 68 7.89 11.83 12.40
N PHE A 69 8.18 11.96 11.11
CA PHE A 69 9.51 12.26 10.57
C PHE A 69 9.63 13.64 9.93
N ASP A 70 8.71 14.56 10.28
CA ASP A 70 8.63 15.91 9.71
C ASP A 70 8.51 15.91 8.17
N PHE A 71 8.72 17.05 7.52
CA PHE A 71 8.66 17.18 6.06
C PHE A 71 9.77 16.42 5.34
N GLU A 72 10.93 16.22 5.99
CA GLU A 72 12.03 15.48 5.40
C GLU A 72 11.64 14.01 5.15
N GLY A 73 10.96 13.38 6.11
CA GLY A 73 10.46 12.01 5.94
C GLY A 73 9.43 11.90 4.82
N VAL A 74 8.52 12.89 4.72
CA VAL A 74 7.51 12.93 3.63
C VAL A 74 8.18 13.05 2.27
N LEU A 75 9.19 13.91 2.13
CA LEU A 75 9.92 14.10 0.88
C LEU A 75 10.70 12.84 0.48
N ARG A 76 11.36 12.17 1.44
CA ARG A 76 12.06 10.90 1.20
C ARG A 76 11.09 9.82 0.72
N GLY A 77 9.93 9.66 1.37
CA GLY A 77 8.90 8.71 0.95
C GLY A 77 8.36 9.00 -0.45
N ALA A 78 8.06 10.27 -0.75
CA ALA A 78 7.63 10.69 -2.08
C ALA A 78 8.68 10.39 -3.16
N ALA A 79 9.96 10.61 -2.87
CA ALA A 79 11.06 10.28 -3.78
C ALA A 79 11.15 8.78 -4.06
N THR A 80 10.96 7.92 -3.03
CA THR A 80 10.92 6.46 -3.21
C THR A 80 9.75 6.03 -4.10
N CYS A 81 8.56 6.62 -3.92
CA CYS A 81 7.43 6.37 -4.82
C CYS A 81 7.75 6.77 -6.26
N PHE A 82 8.33 7.96 -6.49
CA PHE A 82 8.73 8.37 -7.84
C PHE A 82 9.74 7.41 -8.47
N TYR A 83 10.71 6.94 -7.70
CA TYR A 83 11.69 5.96 -8.17
C TYR A 83 11.02 4.65 -8.63
N ALA A 84 10.00 4.18 -7.90
CA ALA A 84 9.22 2.99 -8.30
C ALA A 84 8.48 3.16 -9.64
N PHE A 85 8.15 4.39 -10.04
CA PHE A 85 7.45 4.69 -11.30
C PHE A 85 8.39 5.00 -12.49
N VAL A 86 9.71 5.09 -12.30
CA VAL A 86 10.68 5.40 -13.37
C VAL A 86 10.59 4.41 -14.54
N GLY A 87 10.22 3.15 -14.29
CA GLY A 87 10.05 2.13 -15.34
C GLY A 87 8.82 2.30 -16.24
N PHE A 88 7.87 3.17 -15.88
CA PHE A 88 6.59 3.31 -16.60
C PHE A 88 6.70 4.08 -17.92
N ALA A 89 7.78 4.85 -18.10
CA ALA A 89 8.02 5.64 -19.31
C ALA A 89 8.06 4.78 -20.59
N ALA A 90 8.57 3.55 -20.51
CA ALA A 90 8.62 2.62 -21.64
C ALA A 90 7.23 2.05 -22.03
N ILE A 91 6.27 2.04 -21.11
CA ILE A 91 4.89 1.61 -21.36
C ILE A 91 4.11 2.76 -22.03
N ALA A 92 4.30 3.98 -21.52
CA ALA A 92 3.69 5.19 -22.09
C ALA A 92 4.16 5.46 -23.53
N ALA A 93 5.44 5.21 -23.84
CA ALA A 93 6.01 5.41 -25.18
C ALA A 93 5.43 4.47 -26.26
N ARG A 94 4.84 3.33 -25.87
CA ARG A 94 4.17 2.41 -26.81
C ARG A 94 2.72 2.79 -27.10
N GLY A 95 2.11 3.66 -26.30
CA GLY A 95 0.74 4.14 -26.45
C GLY A 95 0.64 5.31 -27.43
N ASN A 96 1.06 5.11 -28.68
CA ASN A 96 0.98 6.14 -29.71
C ASN A 96 -0.43 6.15 -30.33
N VAL A 97 -1.42 6.71 -29.63
CA VAL A 97 -2.79 6.89 -30.15
C VAL A 97 -3.44 8.17 -29.64
N VAL A 98 -3.60 9.09 -30.60
CA VAL A 98 -4.70 10.04 -30.84
C VAL A 98 -5.39 10.66 -29.61
N THR A 99 -5.10 11.96 -29.40
CA THR A 99 -5.81 12.95 -28.55
C THR A 99 -6.04 12.58 -27.08
N PRO A 100 -5.28 13.17 -26.14
CA PRO A 100 -5.48 12.92 -24.72
C PRO A 100 -6.77 13.61 -24.23
N GLN A 101 -7.82 12.86 -23.92
CA GLN A 101 -8.95 13.36 -23.13
C GLN A 101 -8.49 13.65 -21.70
N ARG A 102 -7.97 14.87 -21.50
CA ARG A 102 -7.35 15.35 -20.25
C ARG A 102 -8.27 15.26 -19.03
N SER A 103 -9.59 15.33 -19.23
CA SER A 103 -10.61 15.29 -18.19
C SER A 103 -10.86 13.90 -17.59
N ILE A 104 -10.74 12.82 -18.38
CA ILE A 104 -10.94 11.44 -17.89
C ILE A 104 -9.76 11.00 -17.02
N SER A 105 -8.55 11.48 -17.33
CA SER A 105 -7.34 11.16 -16.59
C SER A 105 -7.37 11.71 -15.15
N LEU A 106 -7.91 12.91 -14.93
CA LEU A 106 -7.94 13.53 -13.59
C LEU A 106 -8.83 12.77 -12.60
N ILE A 107 -9.99 12.26 -13.04
CA ILE A 107 -10.90 11.51 -12.18
C ILE A 107 -10.30 10.15 -11.82
N SER A 108 -9.71 9.47 -12.81
CA SER A 108 -9.01 8.20 -12.58
C SER A 108 -7.81 8.38 -11.64
N LEU A 109 -7.01 9.42 -11.84
CA LEU A 109 -5.89 9.77 -10.98
C LEU A 109 -6.33 10.07 -9.55
N LEU A 110 -7.40 10.85 -9.37
CA LEU A 110 -7.94 11.17 -8.05
C LEU A 110 -8.46 9.92 -7.34
N MET A 111 -9.18 9.05 -8.05
CA MET A 111 -9.68 7.78 -7.49
C MET A 111 -8.53 6.87 -7.08
N CYS A 112 -7.50 6.79 -7.92
CA CYS A 112 -6.28 6.03 -7.63
C CYS A 112 -5.56 6.57 -6.40
N PHE A 113 -5.41 7.90 -6.31
CA PHE A 113 -4.87 8.58 -5.13
C PHE A 113 -5.66 8.26 -3.86
N LEU A 114 -7.00 8.35 -3.91
CA LEU A 114 -7.88 8.01 -2.79
C LEU A 114 -7.74 6.56 -2.35
N ALA A 115 -7.65 5.62 -3.29
CA ALA A 115 -7.47 4.21 -2.98
C ALA A 115 -6.12 3.94 -2.29
N TYR A 116 -5.01 4.48 -2.83
CA TYR A 116 -3.69 4.35 -2.20
C TYR A 116 -3.61 5.02 -0.83
N PHE A 117 -4.24 6.19 -0.70
CA PHE A 117 -4.35 6.88 0.58
C PHE A 117 -5.14 6.04 1.59
N ALA A 118 -6.27 5.46 1.18
CA ALA A 118 -7.10 4.62 2.03
C ALA A 118 -6.38 3.35 2.49
N VAL A 119 -5.62 2.69 1.61
CA VAL A 119 -4.82 1.51 1.97
C VAL A 119 -3.68 1.90 2.93
N SER A 120 -2.98 3.00 2.68
CA SER A 120 -1.93 3.49 3.58
C SER A 120 -2.50 3.88 4.96
N ALA A 121 -3.66 4.53 4.98
CA ALA A 121 -4.37 4.86 6.21
C ALA A 121 -4.80 3.61 6.97
N ALA A 122 -5.43 2.63 6.30
CA ALA A 122 -5.81 1.35 6.87
C ALA A 122 -4.61 0.61 7.48
N LEU A 123 -3.49 0.55 6.76
CA LEU A 123 -2.28 -0.14 7.22
C LEU A 123 -1.68 0.54 8.47
N THR A 124 -1.59 1.87 8.46
CA THR A 124 -1.08 2.64 9.62
C THR A 124 -2.04 2.65 10.82
N LEU A 125 -3.33 2.37 10.59
CA LEU A 125 -4.30 2.16 11.67
C LEU A 125 -4.17 0.77 12.29
N MET A 126 -3.80 -0.24 11.50
CA MET A 126 -3.66 -1.63 11.95
C MET A 126 -2.35 -1.89 12.71
N VAL A 127 -1.25 -1.24 12.31
CA VAL A 127 0.09 -1.49 12.86
C VAL A 127 0.81 -0.17 13.10
N PRO A 128 1.50 0.00 14.25
CA PRO A 128 2.32 1.19 14.49
C PRO A 128 3.45 1.30 13.46
N TYR A 129 3.75 2.53 13.02
CA TYR A 129 4.63 2.79 11.88
C TYR A 129 6.03 2.13 11.98
N TYR A 130 6.54 1.94 13.19
CA TYR A 130 7.86 1.36 13.46
C TYR A 130 7.90 -0.19 13.40
N GLN A 131 6.74 -0.86 13.35
CA GLN A 131 6.65 -2.33 13.22
C GLN A 131 6.24 -2.77 11.81
N ILE A 132 6.06 -1.83 10.87
CA ILE A 132 5.69 -2.17 9.49
C ILE A 132 6.89 -2.88 8.82
N HIS A 133 6.76 -4.18 8.59
CA HIS A 133 7.78 -4.97 7.92
C HIS A 133 7.98 -4.54 6.47
N HIS A 134 9.24 -4.30 6.07
CA HIS A 134 9.58 -3.89 4.70
C HIS A 134 9.25 -4.93 3.62
N HIS A 135 9.31 -6.23 3.93
CA HIS A 135 9.16 -7.28 2.91
C HIS A 135 7.71 -7.71 2.70
N SER A 136 6.86 -7.64 3.72
CA SER A 136 5.48 -8.13 3.67
C SER A 136 4.55 -7.34 4.60
N PRO A 137 4.37 -6.03 4.34
CA PRO A 137 3.68 -5.15 5.27
C PRO A 137 2.20 -5.52 5.44
N LEU A 138 1.50 -5.85 4.35
CA LEU A 138 0.06 -6.15 4.40
C LEU A 138 -0.24 -7.48 5.11
N PRO A 139 0.39 -8.63 4.74
CA PRO A 139 0.08 -9.90 5.41
C PRO A 139 0.47 -9.92 6.89
N GLU A 140 1.59 -9.27 7.25
CA GLU A 140 2.02 -9.15 8.66
C GLU A 140 1.10 -8.23 9.46
N ALA A 141 0.54 -7.18 8.85
CA ALA A 141 -0.45 -6.35 9.53
C ALA A 141 -1.70 -7.11 9.94
N PHE A 142 -2.21 -8.00 9.07
CA PHE A 142 -3.34 -8.87 9.42
C PHE A 142 -3.01 -9.90 10.49
N LEU A 143 -1.75 -10.36 10.58
CA LEU A 143 -1.30 -11.20 11.69
C LEU A 143 -1.27 -10.42 13.00
N HIS A 144 -0.81 -9.16 12.97
CA HIS A 144 -0.76 -8.30 14.15
C HIS A 144 -2.15 -8.01 14.72
N VAL A 145 -3.13 -7.84 13.83
CA VAL A 145 -4.56 -7.64 14.18
C VAL A 145 -5.23 -8.95 14.65
N GLY A 146 -4.55 -10.09 14.59
CA GLY A 146 -5.09 -11.40 15.00
C GLY A 146 -6.02 -12.05 13.96
N TRP A 147 -6.09 -11.52 12.74
CA TRP A 147 -6.91 -12.04 11.65
C TRP A 147 -6.11 -12.98 10.74
N GLY A 148 -5.73 -14.14 11.28
CA GLY A 148 -4.94 -15.17 10.59
C GLY A 148 -5.45 -15.58 9.19
N PRO A 149 -6.76 -15.77 8.95
CA PRO A 149 -7.27 -16.14 7.61
C PRO A 149 -7.10 -15.03 6.56
N ALA A 150 -7.16 -13.75 6.97
CA ALA A 150 -7.04 -12.62 6.06
C ALA A 150 -5.65 -12.53 5.42
N ARG A 151 -4.60 -12.99 6.14
CA ARG A 151 -3.23 -13.09 5.62
C ARG A 151 -3.17 -13.84 4.29
N TYR A 152 -3.86 -14.99 4.20
CA TYR A 152 -3.82 -15.84 3.01
C TYR A 152 -4.52 -15.18 1.83
N VAL A 153 -5.67 -14.54 2.07
CA VAL A 153 -6.43 -13.81 1.05
C VAL A 153 -5.58 -12.67 0.47
N VAL A 154 -4.92 -11.91 1.35
CA VAL A 154 -4.05 -10.79 0.94
C VAL A 154 -2.81 -11.27 0.22
N ALA A 155 -2.16 -12.35 0.68
CA ALA A 155 -1.00 -12.92 0.02
C ALA A 155 -1.33 -13.43 -1.39
N VAL A 156 -2.47 -14.11 -1.56
CA VAL A 156 -2.95 -14.55 -2.87
C VAL A 156 -3.27 -13.34 -3.76
N GLY A 157 -3.91 -12.30 -3.21
CA GLY A 157 -4.16 -11.06 -3.94
C GLY A 157 -2.87 -10.42 -4.47
N VAL A 158 -1.85 -10.28 -3.61
CA VAL A 158 -0.55 -9.71 -4.01
C VAL A 158 0.14 -10.56 -5.09
N LEU A 159 -0.01 -11.88 -5.07
CA LEU A 159 0.52 -12.75 -6.13
C LEU A 159 -0.26 -12.63 -7.46
N CYS A 160 -1.53 -12.21 -7.41
CA CYS A 160 -2.36 -11.99 -8.58
C CYS A 160 -2.23 -10.56 -9.17
N ALA A 161 -1.51 -9.66 -8.51
CA ALA A 161 -1.24 -8.29 -8.95
C ALA A 161 -0.03 -8.20 -9.88
#